data_AF-A0A810Q9W9-F1
#
_entry.id   AF-A0A810Q9W9-F1
#
_cell.length_a   1.000
_cell.length_b   1.000
_cell.length_c   1.000
_cell.angle_alpha   90.00
_cell.angle_beta   90.00
_cell.angle_gamma   90.00
#
_symmetry.space_group_name_H-M   'P 1'
#
loop_
_entity.id
_entity.type
_entity.pdbx_description
1 polymer ?
#
loop_
_entity_poly.entity_id
_entity_poly.type
_entity_poly.pdbx_seq_one_letter_code
_entity_poly.pdbx_strand_id
1 'polypeptide(L)' 'MNTNWIGVAFVSEEVPNREQVEDQLAERTEALRQEAQTALDAWLNEQGLEQVMGVIILKKTI' A
#
# COMPACT_ATOMS: atom_id res chain seq x y z
N MET A 1 -1.54 20.63 -6.39
CA MET A 1 -2.31 19.55 -7.03
C MET A 1 -1.80 18.25 -6.45
N ASN A 2 -2.59 17.58 -5.62
CA ASN A 2 -2.25 16.31 -4.99
C ASN A 2 -2.58 15.21 -6.00
N THR A 3 -1.56 14.72 -6.71
CA THR A 3 -1.73 13.73 -7.76
C THR A 3 -1.99 12.36 -7.13
N ASN A 4 -3.26 12.08 -6.88
CA ASN A 4 -3.75 10.78 -6.44
C ASN A 4 -3.66 9.81 -7.64
N TRP A 5 -2.47 9.25 -7.89
CA TRP A 5 -2.18 8.36 -9.02
C TRP A 5 -2.67 6.92 -8.81
N ILE A 6 -3.19 6.57 -7.65
CA ILE A 6 -3.67 5.21 -7.32
C ILE A 6 -5.02 4.88 -8.02
N GLY A 7 -5.43 5.68 -9.01
CA GLY A 7 -6.66 5.47 -9.78
C GLY A 7 -6.53 5.79 -11.28
N VAL A 8 -5.32 5.92 -11.82
CA VAL A 8 -5.16 6.14 -13.27
C VAL A 8 -5.33 4.82 -14.00
N ALA A 9 -6.57 4.62 -14.43
CA ALA A 9 -7.01 3.95 -15.64
C ALA A 9 -6.55 2.50 -15.84
N PHE A 10 -7.53 1.60 -15.70
CA PHE A 10 -7.77 0.48 -16.59
C PHE A 10 -6.90 0.58 -17.85
N VAL A 11 -5.94 -0.33 -17.93
CA VAL A 11 -5.07 -0.52 -19.09
C VAL A 11 -5.94 -0.47 -20.34
N SER A 12 -5.82 0.61 -21.12
CA SER A 12 -6.46 0.70 -22.43
C SER A 12 -6.10 -0.55 -23.22
N GLU A 13 -7.04 -1.14 -23.96
CA GLU A 13 -6.86 -2.42 -24.68
C GLU A 13 -5.67 -2.42 -25.67
N GLU A 14 -5.08 -1.26 -25.92
CA GLU A 14 -3.99 -1.02 -26.88
C GLU A 14 -2.58 -0.92 -26.26
N VAL A 15 -2.35 -1.30 -24.99
CA VAL A 15 -0.98 -1.30 -24.43
C VAL A 15 -0.21 -2.54 -24.92
N PRO A 16 0.85 -2.39 -25.74
CA PRO A 16 1.69 -3.53 -26.09
C PRO A 16 2.41 -4.05 -24.85
N ASN A 17 2.51 -5.37 -24.71
CA ASN A 17 3.06 -6.07 -23.53
C ASN A 17 2.28 -5.85 -22.23
N ARG A 18 0.95 -5.71 -22.31
CA ARG A 18 0.04 -5.57 -21.18
C ARG A 18 0.34 -6.48 -19.98
N GLU A 19 0.57 -7.77 -20.20
CA GLU A 19 0.86 -8.73 -19.13
C GLU A 19 2.13 -8.35 -18.34
N GLN A 20 3.22 -7.98 -19.02
CA GLN A 20 4.46 -7.54 -18.37
C GLN A 20 4.30 -6.19 -17.66
N VAL A 21 3.41 -5.32 -18.16
CA VAL A 21 3.10 -4.04 -17.52
C VAL A 21 2.25 -4.28 -16.27
N GLU A 22 1.27 -5.18 -16.32
CA GLU A 22 0.45 -5.57 -15.16
C GLU A 22 1.31 -6.23 -14.07
N ASP A 23 2.25 -7.11 -14.42
CA ASP A 23 3.18 -7.73 -13.47
C ASP A 23 4.10 -6.70 -12.80
N GLN A 24 4.70 -5.79 -13.58
CA GLN A 24 5.55 -4.72 -13.04
C GLN A 24 4.75 -3.75 -12.17
N LEU A 25 3.50 -3.46 -12.54
CA LEU A 25 2.60 -2.62 -11.73
C LEU A 25 2.22 -3.34 -10.43
N ALA A 26 1.96 -4.65 -10.46
CA ALA A 26 1.68 -5.43 -9.27
C ALA A 26 2.87 -5.44 -8.31
N GLU A 27 4.09 -5.67 -8.82
CA GLU A 27 5.33 -5.62 -8.03
C GLU A 27 5.55 -4.24 -7.39
N ARG A 28 5.40 -3.17 -8.18
CA ARG A 28 5.54 -1.78 -7.69
C ARG A 28 4.46 -1.45 -6.66
N THR A 29 3.24 -1.89 -6.87
CA THR A 29 2.11 -1.65 -5.96
C THR A 29 2.33 -2.38 -4.63
N GLU A 30 2.83 -3.61 -4.67
CA GLU A 30 3.14 -4.37 -3.46
C GLU A 30 4.31 -3.74 -2.69
N ALA A 31 5.36 -3.28 -3.37
CA ALA A 31 6.46 -2.56 -2.72
C ALA A 31 5.97 -1.28 -2.02
N LEU A 32 5.13 -0.48 -2.69
CA LEU A 32 4.55 0.72 -2.10
C LEU A 32 3.60 0.40 -0.93
N ARG A 33 2.84 -0.70 -1.04
CA ARG A 33 1.98 -1.19 0.05
C ARG A 33 2.80 -1.55 1.28
N GLN A 34 3.91 -2.25 1.10
CA GLN A 34 4.80 -2.65 2.20
C GLN A 34 5.47 -1.45 2.86
N GLU A 35 5.92 -0.47 2.06
CA GLU A 35 6.48 0.79 2.58
C GLU A 35 5.44 1.56 3.40
N ALA A 36 4.23 1.72 2.87
CA ALA A 36 3.13 2.39 3.57
C ALA A 36 2.72 1.64 4.86
N GLN A 37 2.67 0.31 4.83
CA GLN A 37 2.36 -0.50 6.00
C GLN A 37 3.44 -0.33 7.08
N THR A 38 4.71 -0.37 6.70
CA THR A 38 5.83 -0.18 7.64
C THR A 38 5.80 1.20 8.29
N ALA A 39 5.53 2.25 7.50
CA ALA A 39 5.39 3.61 8.02
C ALA A 39 4.19 3.75 8.96
N LEU A 40 3.06 3.11 8.63
CA LEU A 40 1.88 3.08 9.49
C LEU A 40 2.16 2.36 10.81
N ASP A 41 2.79 1.19 10.77
CA ASP A 41 3.12 0.41 11.97
C ASP A 41 4.07 1.17 12.90
N ALA A 42 5.07 1.84 12.34
CA ALA A 42 5.98 2.69 13.10
C ALA A 42 5.24 3.83 13.81
N TRP A 43 4.38 4.54 13.09
CA TRP A 43 3.58 5.62 13.65
C TRP A 43 2.59 5.13 14.72
N LEU A 44 1.90 4.01 14.49
CA LEU A 44 1.00 3.42 15.47
C LEU A 44 1.75 3.06 16.76
N ASN A 45 2.94 2.48 16.64
CA ASN A 45 3.75 2.12 17.79
C ASN A 45 4.16 3.35 18.63
N GLU A 46 4.49 4.48 17.99
CA GLU A 46 4.76 5.74 18.68
C GLU A 46 3.54 6.25 19.47
N GLN A 47 2.33 5.98 18.98
CA GLN A 47 1.07 6.32 19.67
C GLN A 47 0.66 5.30 20.73
N GLY A 48 1.44 4.24 20.96
CA GLY A 48 1.05 3.14 21.84
C GLY A 48 -0.14 2.35 21.27
N LEU A 49 -0.28 2.31 19.95
CA LEU A 49 -1.28 1.55 19.21
C LEU A 49 -0.60 0.42 18.43
N GLU A 50 -1.39 -0.57 18.04
CA GLU A 50 -0.95 -1.64 17.13
C GLU A 50 -2.10 -2.03 16.20
N GLN A 51 -1.76 -2.57 15.03
CA GLN A 51 -2.74 -3.10 14.09
C GLN A 51 -2.78 -4.64 14.19
N VAL A 52 -3.96 -5.19 14.48
CA VAL A 52 -4.22 -6.64 14.55
C VAL A 52 -5.34 -6.99 13.60
N MET A 53 -5.07 -7.86 12.62
CA MET A 53 -6.06 -8.32 11.63
C MET A 53 -6.78 -7.17 10.91
N GLY A 54 -6.09 -6.06 10.67
CA GLY A 54 -6.65 -4.86 10.03
C GLY A 54 -7.35 -3.88 10.98
N VAL A 55 -7.47 -4.19 12.27
CA VAL A 55 -8.10 -3.33 13.29
C VAL A 55 -7.03 -2.66 14.14
N ILE A 56 -7.15 -1.35 14.37
CA ILE A 56 -6.24 -0.58 15.24
C ILE A 56 -6.72 -0.71 16.69
N ILE A 57 -5.82 -1.13 17.59
CA ILE A 57 -6.10 -1.33 19.02
C ILE A 57 -5.02 -0.65 19.87
N LEU A 58 -5.31 -0.42 21.15
CA LEU A 58 -4.31 0.00 22.14
C LEU A 58 -3.32 -1.13 22.39
N LYS A 59 -2.04 -0.81 22.28
CA LYS A 59 -0.95 -1.73 22.57
C LYS A 59 -0.97 -2.06 24.05
N LYS A 60 -1.18 -3.33 24.38
CA LYS A 60 -1.09 -3.78 25.78
C LYS A 60 0.38 -3.87 26.18
N THR A 61 0.82 -2.96 27.04
CA THR A 61 2.07 -3.15 27.78
C THR A 61 1.82 -4.25 28.81
N ILE A 62 2.51 -5.39 28.67
CA ILE A 62 2.53 -6.48 29.66
C ILE A 62 3.30 -6.02 30.89
#